data_AF-A0A937FTH9-F1
#
_entry.id   AF-A0A937FTH9-F1
#
_cell.length_a   1.000
_cell.length_b   1.000
_cell.length_c   1.000
_cell.angle_alpha   90.00
_cell.angle_beta   90.00
_cell.angle_gamma   90.00
#
_symmetry.space_group_name_H-M   'P 1'
#
loop_
_entity.id
_entity.type
_entity.pdbx_description
1 polymer ?
#
loop_
_entity_poly.entity_id
_entity_poly.type
_entity_poly.pdbx_seq_one_letter_code
_entity_poly.pdbx_strand_id
1 'polypeptide(L)'
;MVENNEFIPFKGTKKISFGMTRHEIRELLDSKYITFLRNEFAENTSDYYEEKGFFIEYNSEDICDAIEFVGGSLIYEGKDLLTLKFEDLNMMFGTLSKKKEIEDDIGVTFYDLGFGATRSGDGSLESLIIFSETYWG
;
A
#
# COMPACT_ATOMS: atom_id res chain seq x y z
N MET A 1 -16.11 13.49 4.29
CA MET A 1 -16.40 12.06 4.06
C MET A 1 -15.07 11.32 4.13
N VAL A 2 -15.00 10.17 4.79
CA VAL A 2 -13.79 9.33 4.74
C VAL A 2 -13.63 8.86 3.30
N GLU A 3 -12.45 9.07 2.72
CA GLU A 3 -12.15 8.63 1.36
C GLU A 3 -11.91 7.11 1.40
N ASN A 4 -12.74 6.35 0.69
CA ASN A 4 -12.65 4.89 0.67
C ASN A 4 -11.76 4.46 -0.50
N ASN A 5 -10.57 3.94 -0.20
CA ASN A 5 -9.65 3.44 -1.22
C ASN A 5 -10.00 1.99 -1.55
N GLU A 6 -10.83 1.78 -2.57
CA GLU A 6 -11.20 0.43 -3.03
C GLU A 6 -10.01 -0.23 -3.72
N PHE A 7 -9.43 -1.27 -3.10
CA PHE A 7 -8.25 -1.98 -3.54
C PHE A 7 -8.57 -2.88 -4.75
N ILE A 8 -7.76 -2.75 -5.80
CA ILE A 8 -7.80 -3.60 -6.98
C ILE A 8 -6.41 -4.22 -7.16
N PRO A 9 -6.24 -5.54 -6.94
CA PRO A 9 -4.94 -6.21 -7.01
C PRO A 9 -4.14 -5.84 -8.26
N PHE A 10 -2.88 -5.46 -8.05
CA PHE A 10 -1.92 -5.05 -9.08
C PHE A 10 -2.33 -3.86 -9.97
N LYS A 11 -3.43 -3.18 -9.65
CA LYS A 11 -3.90 -1.99 -10.36
C LYS A 11 -3.92 -0.73 -9.52
N GLY A 12 -3.78 -0.88 -8.19
CA GLY A 12 -3.78 0.22 -7.22
C GLY A 12 -5.13 0.29 -6.52
N THR A 13 -5.67 1.49 -6.42
CA THR A 13 -7.01 1.75 -5.91
C THR A 13 -7.92 2.19 -7.04
N LYS A 14 -9.23 2.25 -6.80
CA LYS A 14 -10.20 2.79 -7.75
C LYS A 14 -9.94 4.24 -8.16
N LYS A 15 -9.25 5.02 -7.31
CA LYS A 15 -8.90 6.42 -7.61
C LYS A 15 -7.49 6.53 -8.16
N ILE A 16 -6.50 5.95 -7.48
CA ILE A 16 -5.09 6.03 -7.83
C ILE A 16 -4.68 4.71 -8.46
N SER A 17 -4.37 4.72 -9.75
CA SER A 17 -3.89 3.52 -10.45
C SER A 17 -2.37 3.48 -10.51
N PHE A 18 -1.79 2.28 -10.42
CA PHE A 18 -0.39 2.10 -10.79
C PHE A 18 -0.18 2.47 -12.26
N GLY A 19 0.98 3.02 -12.59
CA GLY A 19 1.26 3.58 -13.91
C GLY A 19 0.93 5.07 -14.05
N MET A 20 0.20 5.67 -13.09
CA MET A 20 0.04 7.13 -13.06
C MET A 20 1.35 7.82 -12.69
N THR A 21 1.63 8.94 -13.34
CA THR A 21 2.75 9.81 -13.00
C THR A 21 2.50 10.51 -11.66
N ARG A 22 3.59 10.91 -10.99
CA ARG A 22 3.52 11.79 -9.81
C ARG A 22 2.68 13.04 -10.04
N HIS A 23 2.81 13.67 -11.20
CA HIS A 23 2.06 14.87 -11.54
C HIS A 23 0.55 14.60 -11.59
N GLU A 24 0.12 13.55 -12.29
CA GLU A 24 -1.30 13.16 -12.37
C GLU A 24 -1.90 12.87 -10.99
N ILE A 25 -1.15 12.18 -10.12
CA ILE A 25 -1.62 11.87 -8.76
C ILE A 25 -1.76 13.14 -7.92
N ARG A 26 -0.80 14.07 -8.01
CA ARG A 26 -0.87 15.34 -7.27
C ARG A 26 -2.07 16.17 -7.72
N GLU A 27 -2.33 16.25 -9.02
CA GLU A 27 -3.52 16.93 -9.54
C GLU A 27 -4.83 16.22 -9.12
N LEU A 28 -4.85 14.90 -9.17
CA LEU A 28 -6.01 14.09 -8.80
C LEU A 28 -6.38 14.19 -7.32
N LEU A 29 -5.36 14.27 -6.45
CA LEU A 29 -5.56 14.30 -5.01
C LEU A 29 -5.84 15.70 -4.48
N ASP A 30 -5.33 16.74 -5.16
CA ASP A 30 -5.48 18.16 -4.81
C ASP A 30 -5.37 18.40 -3.29
N SER A 31 -4.30 17.85 -2.71
CA SER A 31 -4.09 17.79 -1.27
C SER A 31 -2.61 18.04 -0.96
N LYS A 32 -2.33 18.46 0.28
CA LYS A 32 -0.97 18.69 0.74
C LYS A 32 -0.22 17.36 0.82
N TYR A 33 1.03 17.40 0.38
CA TYR A 33 1.95 16.29 0.46
C TYR A 33 3.32 16.75 0.96
N ILE A 34 4.07 15.81 1.53
CA ILE A 34 5.49 15.98 1.89
C ILE A 34 6.29 15.04 1.01
N THR A 35 7.21 15.58 0.22
CA THR A 35 8.11 14.79 -0.62
C THR A 35 9.42 14.51 0.12
N PHE A 36 9.81 13.24 0.22
CA PHE A 36 11.10 12.87 0.82
C PHE A 36 11.58 11.49 0.35
N LEU A 37 12.89 11.24 0.46
CA LEU A 37 13.47 9.94 0.18
C LEU A 37 13.28 9.03 1.40
N ARG A 38 12.58 7.90 1.23
CA ARG A 38 12.19 7.00 2.34
C ARG A 38 13.39 6.37 3.04
N ASN A 39 14.38 5.93 2.26
CA ASN A 39 15.62 5.33 2.75
C ASN A 39 16.69 5.35 1.63
N GLU A 40 17.89 4.87 1.93
CA GLU A 40 19.03 4.86 0.99
C GLU A 40 18.86 3.90 -0.21
N PHE A 41 17.89 2.98 -0.15
CA PHE A 41 17.61 2.00 -1.21
C PHE A 41 16.45 2.42 -2.11
N ALA A 42 15.71 3.48 -1.76
CA ALA A 42 14.60 3.96 -2.57
C ALA A 42 15.12 4.54 -3.90
N GLU A 43 14.52 4.13 -5.03
CA GLU A 43 14.90 4.62 -6.36
C GLU A 43 14.56 6.11 -6.57
N ASN A 44 13.55 6.61 -5.85
CA ASN A 44 13.02 7.95 -5.98
C ASN A 44 12.40 8.39 -4.65
N THR A 45 12.11 9.69 -4.52
CA THR A 45 11.35 10.22 -3.38
C THR A 45 9.90 9.76 -3.42
N SER A 46 9.28 9.60 -2.25
CA SER A 46 7.85 9.33 -2.09
C SER A 46 7.11 10.61 -1.71
N ASP A 47 5.80 10.63 -1.97
CA ASP A 47 4.90 11.68 -1.46
C ASP A 47 4.06 11.13 -0.31
N TYR A 48 4.13 11.77 0.85
CA TYR A 48 3.28 11.46 1.99
C TYR A 48 2.10 12.40 2.06
N TYR A 49 0.90 11.86 1.98
CA TYR A 49 -0.36 12.57 2.17
C TYR A 49 -0.86 12.33 3.60
N GLU A 50 -0.30 13.08 4.56
CA GLU A 50 -0.58 12.91 6.00
C GLU A 50 -2.08 12.93 6.32
N GLU A 51 -2.83 13.89 5.75
CA GLU A 51 -4.28 14.00 5.95
C GLU A 51 -5.06 12.78 5.41
N LYS A 52 -4.47 12.02 4.48
CA LYS A 52 -5.07 10.82 3.88
C LYS A 52 -4.51 9.50 4.46
N GLY A 53 -3.38 9.55 5.16
CA GLY A 53 -2.78 8.41 5.84
C GLY A 53 -2.03 7.43 4.93
N PHE A 54 -1.53 7.87 3.76
CA PHE A 54 -0.75 7.01 2.87
C PHE A 54 0.43 7.71 2.19
N PHE A 55 1.39 6.90 1.80
CA PHE A 55 2.51 7.23 0.93
C PHE A 55 2.23 6.77 -0.49
N ILE A 56 2.62 7.58 -1.47
CA ILE A 56 2.76 7.15 -2.86
C ILE A 56 4.24 6.93 -3.13
N GLU A 57 4.59 5.71 -3.51
CA GLU A 57 5.94 5.35 -3.93
C GLU A 57 6.04 5.42 -5.44
N TYR A 58 7.19 5.88 -5.92
CA TYR A 58 7.47 6.08 -7.32
C TYR A 58 8.74 5.34 -7.70
N ASN A 59 8.75 4.74 -8.88
CA ASN A 59 9.95 4.19 -9.47
C ASN A 59 10.89 5.30 -9.99
N SER A 60 12.04 4.89 -10.54
CA SER A 60 13.01 5.76 -11.19
C SER A 60 12.49 6.57 -12.40
N GLU A 61 11.32 6.23 -12.97
CA GLU A 61 10.65 6.97 -14.05
C GLU A 61 9.58 7.95 -13.54
N ASP A 62 9.46 8.15 -12.23
CA ASP A 62 8.46 9.02 -11.59
C ASP A 62 7.00 8.54 -11.74
N ILE A 63 6.86 7.21 -11.86
CA ILE A 63 5.59 6.50 -12.03
C ILE A 63 5.25 5.77 -10.73
N CYS A 64 3.98 5.86 -10.32
CA CYS A 64 3.46 5.18 -9.14
C CYS A 64 3.42 3.66 -9.36
N ASP A 65 4.14 2.94 -8.50
CA ASP A 65 4.27 1.48 -8.53
C ASP A 65 3.95 0.82 -7.18
N ALA A 66 3.83 1.59 -6.10
CA ALA A 66 3.26 1.16 -4.82
C ALA A 66 2.58 2.29 -4.03
N ILE A 67 1.65 1.90 -3.15
CA ILE A 67 0.97 2.79 -2.21
C ILE A 67 1.00 2.13 -0.83
N GLU A 68 1.56 2.81 0.16
CA GLU A 68 1.61 2.33 1.55
C GLU A 68 0.65 3.12 2.44
N PHE A 69 -0.31 2.42 3.05
CA PHE A 69 -1.26 2.94 4.02
C PHE A 69 -0.72 2.73 5.43
N VAL A 70 -0.53 3.84 6.16
CA VAL A 70 -0.22 3.87 7.61
C VAL A 70 -1.40 4.42 8.42
N GLY A 71 -2.54 4.57 7.74
CA GLY A 71 -3.78 5.14 8.25
C GLY A 71 -4.81 5.19 7.12
N GLY A 72 -5.86 6.00 7.30
CA GLY A 72 -6.95 6.08 6.33
C GLY A 72 -7.77 4.79 6.26
N SER A 73 -8.10 4.35 5.05
CA SER A 73 -8.82 3.09 4.80
C SER A 73 -8.36 2.44 3.50
N LEU A 74 -8.34 1.11 3.47
CA LEU A 74 -8.07 0.30 2.27
C LEU A 74 -9.13 -0.80 2.18
N ILE A 75 -10.08 -0.64 1.27
CA ILE A 75 -11.28 -1.46 1.20
C ILE A 75 -11.10 -2.61 0.21
N TYR A 76 -11.27 -3.84 0.65
CA TYR A 76 -11.35 -5.02 -0.20
C TYR A 76 -12.62 -5.80 0.10
N GLU A 77 -13.45 -6.05 -0.93
CA GLU A 77 -14.75 -6.74 -0.80
C GLU A 77 -15.64 -6.15 0.32
N GLY A 78 -15.63 -4.82 0.46
CA GLY A 78 -16.45 -4.11 1.45
C GLY A 78 -15.90 -4.12 2.89
N LYS A 79 -14.71 -4.68 3.12
CA LYS A 79 -14.02 -4.65 4.42
C LYS A 79 -12.83 -3.72 4.37
N ASP A 80 -12.65 -2.91 5.42
CA ASP A 80 -11.43 -2.12 5.59
C ASP A 80 -10.31 -2.99 6.18
N LEU A 81 -9.29 -3.24 5.36
CA LEU A 81 -8.19 -4.12 5.69
C LEU A 81 -7.34 -3.58 6.84
N LEU A 82 -7.20 -2.25 6.99
CA LEU A 82 -6.42 -1.66 8.10
C LEU A 82 -7.07 -1.89 9.48
N THR A 83 -8.34 -2.25 9.53
CA THR A 83 -9.06 -2.51 10.79
C THR A 83 -8.92 -3.96 11.27
N LEU A 84 -8.34 -4.84 10.45
CA LEU A 84 -8.14 -6.24 10.79
C LEU A 84 -6.96 -6.43 11.74
N LYS A 85 -6.97 -7.53 12.49
CA LYS A 85 -5.77 -8.05 13.15
C LYS A 85 -4.89 -8.76 12.13
N PHE A 86 -3.58 -8.76 12.39
CA PHE A 86 -2.61 -9.40 11.51
C PHE A 86 -2.95 -10.87 11.26
N GLU A 87 -3.33 -11.61 12.30
CA GLU A 87 -3.69 -13.03 12.19
C GLU A 87 -4.91 -13.26 11.30
N ASP A 88 -5.92 -12.40 11.39
CA ASP A 88 -7.15 -12.50 10.58
C ASP A 88 -6.84 -12.23 9.11
N LEU A 89 -6.10 -11.16 8.82
CA LEU A 89 -5.63 -10.84 7.46
C LEU A 89 -4.79 -11.99 6.91
N ASN A 90 -3.85 -12.49 7.71
CA ASN A 90 -2.94 -13.57 7.34
C ASN A 90 -3.68 -14.89 7.05
N MET A 91 -4.72 -15.20 7.82
CA MET A 91 -5.58 -16.36 7.62
C MET A 91 -6.45 -16.20 6.36
N MET A 92 -7.09 -15.04 6.19
CA MET A 92 -7.96 -14.75 5.05
C MET A 92 -7.21 -14.91 3.73
N PHE A 93 -6.07 -14.24 3.58
CA PHE A 93 -5.33 -14.22 2.32
C PHE A 93 -4.32 -15.35 2.20
N GLY A 94 -3.86 -15.94 3.30
CA GLY A 94 -2.96 -17.08 3.30
C GLY A 94 -3.54 -18.35 2.69
N THR A 95 -4.87 -18.47 2.63
CA THR A 95 -5.54 -19.58 1.92
C THR A 95 -5.69 -19.34 0.42
N LEU A 96 -5.61 -18.07 -0.01
CA LEU A 96 -5.78 -17.64 -1.40
C LEU A 96 -4.43 -17.55 -2.13
N SER A 97 -3.40 -17.09 -1.43
CA SER A 97 -2.07 -16.87 -1.96
C SER A 97 -1.29 -18.18 -2.13
N LYS A 98 -0.66 -18.32 -3.29
CA LYS A 98 0.32 -19.36 -3.62
C LYS A 98 1.76 -18.86 -3.50
N LYS A 99 1.96 -17.54 -3.40
CA LYS A 99 3.28 -16.90 -3.27
C LYS A 99 3.27 -15.93 -2.10
N LYS A 100 3.34 -16.52 -0.90
CA LYS A 100 3.33 -15.83 0.39
C LYS A 100 4.70 -15.94 1.06
N GLU A 101 5.15 -14.85 1.64
CA GLU A 101 6.33 -14.78 2.50
C GLU A 101 5.96 -14.15 3.83
N ILE A 102 6.39 -14.77 4.94
CA ILE A 102 6.21 -14.23 6.29
C ILE A 102 7.58 -13.93 6.83
N GLU A 103 7.74 -12.73 7.36
CA GLU A 103 8.91 -12.31 8.11
C GLU A 103 8.50 -12.25 9.59
N ASP A 104 9.09 -13.14 10.39
CA ASP A 104 8.75 -13.29 11.80
C ASP A 104 8.87 -11.94 12.52
N ASP A 105 7.82 -11.58 13.26
CA ASP A 105 7.70 -10.32 14.01
C ASP A 105 7.75 -9.02 13.18
N ILE A 106 7.75 -9.12 11.85
CA ILE A 106 7.70 -7.97 10.94
C ILE A 106 6.35 -7.92 10.21
N GLY A 107 6.00 -8.98 9.47
CA GLY A 107 4.87 -8.88 8.56
C GLY A 107 4.68 -10.07 7.61
N VAL A 108 3.87 -9.83 6.57
CA VAL A 108 3.58 -10.78 5.51
C VAL A 108 3.49 -10.08 4.16
N THR A 109 4.01 -10.71 3.12
CA THR A 109 3.86 -10.27 1.72
C THR A 109 3.15 -11.35 0.92
N PHE A 110 2.06 -10.98 0.23
CA PHE A 110 1.33 -11.83 -0.71
C PHE A 110 1.65 -11.40 -2.14
N TYR A 111 2.77 -11.87 -2.68
CA TYR A 111 3.30 -11.44 -3.97
C TYR A 111 2.33 -11.67 -5.14
N ASP A 112 1.53 -12.73 -5.10
CA ASP A 112 0.55 -13.07 -6.12
C ASP A 112 -0.83 -12.40 -5.91
N LEU A 113 -0.97 -11.61 -4.85
CA LEU A 113 -2.15 -10.78 -4.58
C LEU A 113 -1.87 -9.28 -4.61
N GLY A 114 -0.60 -8.87 -4.72
CA GLY A 114 -0.23 -7.46 -4.93
C GLY A 114 -0.27 -6.60 -3.68
N PHE A 115 -0.09 -7.19 -2.50
CA PHE A 115 -0.02 -6.43 -1.25
C PHE A 115 0.76 -7.14 -0.13
N GLY A 116 1.16 -6.37 0.87
CA GLY A 116 1.79 -6.84 2.09
C GLY A 116 1.30 -6.04 3.30
N ALA A 117 1.62 -6.54 4.49
CA ALA A 117 1.19 -5.98 5.76
C ALA A 117 2.31 -6.08 6.80
N THR A 118 2.55 -5.00 7.55
CA THR A 118 3.42 -4.99 8.72
C THR A 118 2.57 -5.00 10.00
N ARG A 119 3.14 -5.47 11.10
CA ARG A 119 2.45 -5.54 12.40
C ARG A 119 3.25 -4.92 13.53
N SER A 120 2.55 -4.33 14.48
CA SER A 120 3.10 -3.98 15.78
C SER A 120 3.16 -5.19 16.72
N GLY A 121 3.92 -5.08 17.82
CA GLY A 121 4.11 -6.16 18.78
C GLY A 121 2.84 -6.64 19.52
N ASP A 122 1.72 -5.91 19.40
CA ASP A 122 0.40 -6.29 19.92
C ASP A 122 -0.48 -7.01 18.87
N GLY A 123 0.07 -7.31 17.69
CA GLY A 123 -0.61 -7.96 16.57
C GLY A 123 -1.55 -7.06 15.76
N SER A 124 -1.60 -5.77 16.05
CA SER A 124 -2.30 -4.79 15.20
C SER A 124 -1.51 -4.54 13.91
N LEU A 125 -2.20 -4.21 12.82
CA LEU A 125 -1.53 -3.79 11.59
C LEU A 125 -0.91 -2.41 11.78
N GLU A 126 0.35 -2.26 11.38
CA GLU A 126 1.06 -0.99 11.39
C GLU A 126 0.95 -0.30 10.03
N SER A 127 1.14 -1.06 8.95
CA SER A 127 0.93 -0.59 7.58
C SER A 127 0.41 -1.68 6.65
N LEU A 128 -0.21 -1.25 5.56
CA LEU A 128 -0.53 -2.07 4.38
C LEU A 128 0.09 -1.44 3.15
N ILE A 129 0.89 -2.19 2.42
CA ILE A 129 1.41 -1.76 1.11
C ILE A 129 0.71 -2.52 0.00
N ILE A 130 0.21 -1.82 -1.01
CA ILE A 130 -0.24 -2.41 -2.27
C ILE A 130 0.76 -2.06 -3.37
N PHE A 131 1.03 -2.98 -4.28
CA PHE A 131 2.08 -2.81 -5.30
C PHE A 131 1.69 -3.37 -6.67
N SER A 132 2.32 -2.81 -7.70
CA SER A 132 2.18 -3.22 -9.10
C SER A 132 2.86 -4.59 -9.37
N GLU A 133 2.57 -5.19 -10.52
CA GLU A 133 3.23 -6.45 -10.93
C GLU A 133 4.76 -6.30 -11.08
N THR A 134 5.24 -5.08 -11.34
CA THR A 134 6.64 -4.79 -11.63
C THR A 134 7.44 -4.29 -10.43
N TYR A 135 6.79 -4.05 -9.28
CA TYR A 135 7.46 -3.47 -8.10
C TYR A 135 8.62 -4.33 -7.57
N TRP A 136 8.51 -5.66 -7.69
CA TRP A 136 9.53 -6.62 -7.25
C TRP A 136 10.41 -7.14 -8.41
N GLY A 137 10.33 -6.49 -9.58
CA GLY A 137 10.93 -6.93 -10.85
C GLY A 137 12.38 -6.57 -11.04
#